data_AF-A0A137S5Q2-F1
#
_entry.id   AF-A0A137S5Q2-F1
#
_cell.length_a   1.000
_cell.length_b   1.000
_cell.length_c   1.000
_cell.angle_alpha   90.00
_cell.angle_beta   90.00
_cell.angle_gamma   90.00
#
_symmetry.space_group_name_H-M   'P 1'
#
loop_
_entity.id
_entity.type
_entity.pdbx_description
1 polymer ?
#
loop_
_entity_poly.entity_id
_entity_poly.type
_entity_poly.pdbx_seq_one_letter_code
_entity_poly.pdbx_strand_id
1 'polypeptide(L)'
;MSTYWFKRLIPALICNSLLPVSAANITELSGKDCRAMTNAGVMSSAAPVQCRRLRQVQFKYIDFQDQQHNNGSIIVMDAVSPYVATIFDRLYELKFPINKAQPIRHYHGNDDLSMADNNTSAFNYRPITGKRSLSVHAYGLAIDINPKQNPFVEFGEQGSARFKPGDGAKYANRMKFRYGKDERQGFAEDVVATFADNGFLYWGGFWNTPIDYQHFQVSRNMANLMSAMPADNASQFFDNYVQWYQACKVSYPTAYAEHKVNDYVHYLETKLDSKSLNKTFIQSPEKVIAAIQQPLQTSTICVKD
;
A
#
# COMPACT_ATOMS: atom_id res chain seq x y z
N MET A 1 58.01 32.81 12.42
CA MET A 1 56.63 32.68 11.90
C MET A 1 56.51 31.31 11.23
N SER A 2 55.94 30.31 11.90
CA SER A 2 55.76 28.97 11.34
C SER A 2 54.31 28.53 11.60
N THR A 3 53.59 28.25 10.52
CA THR A 3 52.17 27.91 10.47
C THR A 3 52.01 26.38 10.53
N TYR A 4 51.45 25.87 11.63
CA TYR A 4 51.05 24.46 11.73
C TYR A 4 49.60 24.28 11.26
N TRP A 5 49.43 23.53 10.17
CA TRP A 5 48.15 23.06 9.64
C TRP A 5 47.72 21.78 10.38
N PHE A 6 46.64 21.85 11.16
CA PHE A 6 45.97 20.66 11.69
C PHE A 6 45.03 20.08 10.63
N LYS A 7 45.39 18.92 10.04
CA LYS A 7 44.45 18.09 9.29
C LYS A 7 43.49 17.40 10.28
N ARG A 8 42.22 17.83 10.30
CA ARG A 8 41.14 17.07 10.96
C ARG A 8 40.83 15.83 10.12
N LEU A 9 41.12 14.66 10.66
CA LEU A 9 40.56 13.39 10.19
C LEU A 9 39.08 13.33 10.61
N ILE A 10 38.18 13.32 9.63
CA ILE A 10 36.75 13.05 9.85
C ILE A 10 36.58 11.53 9.82
N PRO A 11 36.12 10.87 10.90
CA PRO A 11 35.84 9.45 10.84
C PRO A 11 34.58 9.23 10.00
N ALA A 12 34.72 8.42 8.94
CA ALA A 12 33.59 7.93 8.18
C ALA A 12 32.78 6.96 9.05
N LEU A 13 31.65 7.41 9.58
CA LEU A 13 30.65 6.55 10.19
C LEU A 13 30.01 5.70 9.09
N ILE A 14 30.47 4.45 8.98
CA ILE A 14 29.78 3.42 8.21
C ILE A 14 28.51 3.06 9.00
N CYS A 15 27.39 3.69 8.64
CA CYS A 15 26.08 3.32 9.14
C CYS A 15 25.68 2.01 8.46
N ASN A 16 26.01 0.87 9.06
CA ASN A 16 25.42 -0.41 8.68
C ASN A 16 23.94 -0.37 9.11
N SER A 17 23.08 0.02 8.19
CA SER A 17 21.63 -0.08 8.32
C SER A 17 21.24 -1.56 8.35
N LEU A 18 21.21 -2.15 9.55
CA LEU A 18 20.53 -3.42 9.78
C LEU A 18 19.04 -3.16 9.56
N LEU A 19 18.51 -3.57 8.41
CA LEU A 19 17.07 -3.65 8.25
C LEU A 19 16.55 -4.60 9.35
N PRO A 20 15.60 -4.19 10.20
CA PRO A 20 15.02 -5.11 11.15
C PRO A 20 14.42 -6.27 10.36
N VAL A 21 14.79 -7.49 10.72
CA VAL A 21 14.21 -8.70 10.13
C VAL A 21 12.72 -8.68 10.47
N SER A 22 11.88 -8.58 9.44
CA SER A 22 10.42 -8.62 9.59
C SER A 22 10.01 -9.90 10.32
N ALA A 23 9.12 -9.78 11.31
CA ALA A 23 8.53 -10.91 12.02
C ALA A 23 7.43 -11.59 11.20
N ALA A 24 6.85 -10.87 10.24
CA ALA A 24 5.96 -11.42 9.24
C ALA A 24 6.69 -12.38 8.29
N ASN A 25 6.01 -13.46 7.93
CA ASN A 25 6.53 -14.50 7.06
C ASN A 25 5.95 -14.33 5.64
N ILE A 26 6.81 -14.32 4.63
CA ILE A 26 6.45 -14.19 3.23
C ILE A 26 6.67 -15.54 2.55
N THR A 27 5.60 -16.12 2.00
CA THR A 27 5.67 -17.44 1.35
C THR A 27 5.15 -17.40 -0.07
N GLU A 28 5.78 -18.18 -0.95
CA GLU A 28 5.23 -18.47 -2.27
C GLU A 28 3.92 -19.23 -2.18
N LEU A 29 3.00 -18.98 -3.12
CA LEU A 29 1.76 -19.72 -3.21
C LEU A 29 2.02 -21.05 -3.90
N SER A 30 1.63 -22.15 -3.25
CA SER A 30 1.73 -23.48 -3.86
C SER A 30 0.76 -23.63 -5.02
N GLY A 31 0.99 -24.62 -5.90
CA GLY A 31 0.02 -24.96 -6.94
C GLY A 31 -1.37 -25.31 -6.40
N LYS A 32 -1.46 -25.81 -5.15
CA LYS A 32 -2.72 -26.04 -4.45
C LYS A 32 -3.40 -24.72 -4.07
N ASP A 33 -2.64 -23.74 -3.57
CA ASP A 33 -3.14 -22.40 -3.24
C ASP A 33 -3.68 -21.69 -4.48
N CYS A 34 -2.94 -21.73 -5.59
CA CYS A 34 -3.38 -21.13 -6.85
C CYS A 34 -4.72 -21.72 -7.33
N ARG A 35 -4.86 -23.05 -7.32
CA ARG A 35 -6.13 -23.71 -7.68
C ARG A 35 -7.26 -23.34 -6.72
N ALA A 36 -6.97 -23.25 -5.42
CA ALA A 36 -7.96 -22.83 -4.44
C ALA A 36 -8.43 -21.38 -4.69
N MET A 37 -7.53 -20.46 -5.04
CA MET A 37 -7.90 -19.09 -5.40
C MET A 37 -8.75 -19.03 -6.66
N THR A 38 -8.42 -19.80 -7.69
CA THR A 38 -9.23 -19.88 -8.92
C THR A 38 -10.61 -20.46 -8.66
N ASN A 39 -10.70 -21.58 -7.92
CA ASN A 39 -11.98 -22.21 -7.57
C ASN A 39 -12.86 -21.30 -6.70
N ALA A 40 -12.22 -20.46 -5.87
CA ALA A 40 -12.90 -19.48 -5.03
C ALA A 40 -13.23 -18.18 -5.77
N GLY A 41 -12.98 -18.06 -7.08
CA GLY A 41 -13.29 -16.85 -7.86
C GLY A 41 -12.41 -15.63 -7.56
N VAL A 42 -11.30 -15.81 -6.83
CA VAL A 42 -10.37 -14.73 -6.43
C VAL A 42 -9.35 -14.42 -7.52
N MET A 43 -9.17 -15.33 -8.48
CA MET A 43 -8.23 -15.22 -9.60
C MET A 43 -8.75 -15.97 -10.82
N SER A 44 -8.39 -15.52 -12.02
CA SER A 44 -8.53 -16.31 -13.24
C SER A 44 -7.31 -16.15 -14.14
N SER A 45 -7.25 -16.92 -15.23
CA SER A 45 -6.20 -16.76 -16.25
C SER A 45 -6.19 -15.36 -16.90
N ALA A 46 -7.30 -14.63 -16.84
CA ALA A 46 -7.40 -13.25 -17.33
C ALA A 46 -6.90 -12.20 -16.33
N ALA A 47 -6.50 -12.60 -15.11
CA ALA A 47 -5.97 -11.66 -14.12
C ALA A 47 -4.69 -10.97 -14.64
N PRO A 48 -4.51 -9.66 -14.39
CA PRO A 48 -3.31 -8.95 -14.82
C PRO A 48 -2.05 -9.46 -14.12
N VAL A 49 -2.22 -10.08 -12.95
CA VAL A 49 -1.14 -10.65 -12.14
C VAL A 49 -1.45 -12.12 -11.88
N GLN A 50 -0.58 -12.99 -12.38
CA GLN A 50 -0.72 -14.45 -12.25
C GLN A 50 -0.20 -14.95 -10.91
N CYS A 51 -0.66 -16.12 -10.45
CA CYS A 51 -0.34 -16.65 -9.11
C CYS A 51 1.15 -16.66 -8.75
N ARG A 52 2.04 -16.94 -9.71
CA ARG A 52 3.51 -16.92 -9.50
C ARG A 52 4.08 -15.56 -9.08
N ARG A 53 3.36 -14.47 -9.40
CA ARG A 53 3.69 -13.08 -9.05
C ARG A 53 3.01 -12.62 -7.76
N LEU A 54 2.36 -13.53 -7.03
CA LEU A 54 1.74 -13.25 -5.75
C LEU A 54 2.48 -13.95 -4.62
N ARG A 55 2.42 -13.38 -3.43
CA ARG A 55 2.96 -13.93 -2.19
C ARG A 55 1.91 -13.84 -1.08
N GLN A 56 1.90 -14.84 -0.21
CA GLN A 56 1.14 -14.79 1.03
C GLN A 56 2.02 -14.16 2.10
N VAL A 57 1.55 -13.07 2.70
CA VAL A 57 2.18 -12.43 3.87
C VAL A 57 1.38 -12.86 5.10
N GLN A 58 2.06 -13.49 6.05
CA GLN A 58 1.51 -13.95 7.32
C GLN A 58 2.10 -13.14 8.45
N PHE A 59 1.28 -12.63 9.35
CA PHE A 59 1.71 -11.70 10.40
C PHE A 59 0.90 -11.89 11.69
N LYS A 60 1.46 -11.38 12.78
CA LYS A 60 0.74 -11.25 14.05
C LYS A 60 -0.04 -9.94 14.07
N TYR A 61 -1.16 -9.91 14.76
CA TYR A 61 -1.92 -8.68 15.00
C TYR A 61 -2.51 -8.67 16.41
N ILE A 62 -2.84 -7.48 16.89
CA ILE A 62 -3.62 -7.27 18.11
C ILE A 62 -5.05 -6.94 17.69
N ASP A 63 -6.07 -7.51 18.34
CA ASP A 63 -7.46 -7.18 18.06
C ASP A 63 -8.00 -6.02 18.91
N PHE A 64 -9.29 -5.69 18.74
CA PHE A 64 -9.97 -4.64 19.50
C PHE A 64 -10.19 -4.98 20.99
N GLN A 65 -9.81 -6.18 21.44
CA GLN A 65 -9.85 -6.64 22.82
C GLN A 65 -8.43 -6.80 23.40
N ASP A 66 -7.42 -6.22 22.75
CA ASP A 66 -6.00 -6.33 23.09
C ASP A 66 -5.47 -7.77 23.05
N GLN A 67 -6.15 -8.69 22.35
CA GLN A 67 -5.70 -10.08 22.22
C GLN A 67 -4.75 -10.25 21.04
N GLN A 68 -3.69 -11.01 21.25
CA GLN A 68 -2.72 -11.33 20.21
C GLN A 68 -3.18 -12.51 19.36
N HIS A 69 -3.14 -12.32 18.05
CA HIS A 69 -3.40 -13.34 17.04
C HIS A 69 -2.15 -13.60 16.19
N ASN A 70 -1.96 -14.84 15.76
CA ASN A 70 -0.83 -15.27 14.91
C ASN A 70 -1.28 -15.82 13.55
N ASN A 71 -2.54 -15.60 13.19
CA ASN A 71 -3.19 -16.14 12.00
C ASN A 71 -3.56 -15.06 10.97
N GLY A 72 -3.01 -13.85 11.10
CA GLY A 72 -3.23 -12.78 10.13
C GLY A 72 -2.58 -13.13 8.80
N SER A 73 -3.34 -13.05 7.70
CA SER A 73 -2.80 -13.37 6.39
C SER A 73 -3.48 -12.61 5.26
N ILE A 74 -2.68 -12.08 4.35
CA ILE A 74 -3.14 -11.47 3.09
C ILE A 74 -2.27 -11.94 1.91
N ILE A 75 -2.76 -11.72 0.69
CA ILE A 75 -2.05 -12.02 -0.55
C ILE A 75 -1.81 -10.73 -1.31
N VAL A 76 -0.57 -10.49 -1.74
CA VAL A 76 -0.12 -9.28 -2.45
C VAL A 76 0.85 -9.63 -3.57
N MET A 77 1.16 -8.66 -4.44
CA MET A 77 2.20 -8.83 -5.46
C MET A 77 3.56 -9.11 -4.80
N ASP A 78 4.36 -9.98 -5.41
CA ASP A 78 5.70 -10.34 -4.96
C ASP A 78 6.59 -9.12 -4.65
N ALA A 79 6.66 -8.17 -5.58
CA ALA A 79 7.46 -6.96 -5.49
C ALA A 79 7.14 -6.08 -4.27
N VAL A 80 5.93 -6.14 -3.71
CA VAL A 80 5.53 -5.33 -2.54
C VAL A 80 5.49 -6.12 -1.25
N SER A 81 5.61 -7.45 -1.31
CA SER A 81 5.45 -8.32 -0.14
C SER A 81 6.39 -7.98 1.03
N PRO A 82 7.65 -7.55 0.84
CA PRO A 82 8.51 -7.12 1.95
C PRO A 82 8.01 -5.85 2.65
N TYR A 83 7.50 -4.88 1.90
CA TYR A 83 6.97 -3.64 2.45
C TYR A 83 5.64 -3.84 3.16
N VAL A 84 4.80 -4.73 2.62
CA VAL A 84 3.56 -5.13 3.25
C VAL A 84 3.82 -5.86 4.57
N ALA A 85 4.83 -6.74 4.62
CA ALA A 85 5.28 -7.38 5.86
C ALA A 85 5.69 -6.33 6.91
N THR A 86 6.49 -5.33 6.51
CA THR A 86 6.87 -4.19 7.35
C THR A 86 5.68 -3.38 7.85
N ILE A 87 4.65 -3.14 7.01
CA ILE A 87 3.41 -2.45 7.44
C ILE A 87 2.79 -3.21 8.60
N PHE A 88 2.55 -4.51 8.47
CA PHE A 88 1.85 -5.27 9.51
C PHE A 88 2.66 -5.48 10.77
N ASP A 89 4.00 -5.62 10.67
CA ASP A 89 4.87 -5.59 11.85
C ASP A 89 4.77 -4.25 12.58
N ARG A 90 4.74 -3.13 11.83
CA ARG A 90 4.61 -1.80 12.43
C ARG A 90 3.23 -1.60 13.08
N LEU A 91 2.17 -2.09 12.45
CA LEU A 91 0.83 -2.06 13.04
C LEU A 91 0.77 -2.86 14.35
N TYR A 92 1.44 -4.01 14.39
CA TYR A 92 1.57 -4.83 15.60
C TYR A 92 2.32 -4.09 16.71
N GLU A 93 3.47 -3.48 16.41
CA GLU A 93 4.25 -2.67 17.36
C GLU A 93 3.46 -1.48 17.92
N LEU A 94 2.68 -0.81 17.06
CA LEU A 94 1.82 0.30 17.44
C LEU A 94 0.57 -0.15 18.22
N LYS A 95 0.33 -1.46 18.35
CA LYS A 95 -0.91 -2.04 18.87
C LYS A 95 -2.14 -1.48 18.16
N PHE A 96 -2.02 -1.22 16.86
CA PHE A 96 -3.17 -0.83 16.05
C PHE A 96 -4.12 -2.02 15.95
N PRO A 97 -5.37 -1.91 16.43
CA PRO A 97 -6.25 -3.06 16.47
C PRO A 97 -6.69 -3.45 15.06
N ILE A 98 -6.55 -4.73 14.73
CA ILE A 98 -7.07 -5.35 13.51
C ILE A 98 -8.12 -6.37 13.94
N ASN A 99 -9.33 -6.27 13.39
CA ASN A 99 -10.38 -7.22 13.75
C ASN A 99 -10.07 -8.63 13.24
N LYS A 100 -9.63 -8.73 11.99
CA LYS A 100 -9.31 -9.97 11.30
C LYS A 100 -8.52 -9.67 10.03
N ALA A 101 -7.66 -10.59 9.61
CA ALA A 101 -7.05 -10.56 8.29
C ALA A 101 -6.97 -11.97 7.70
N GLN A 102 -7.79 -12.24 6.70
CA GLN A 102 -7.86 -13.50 5.97
C GLN A 102 -7.85 -13.23 4.46
N PRO A 103 -7.19 -14.07 3.65
CA PRO A 103 -7.25 -13.94 2.20
C PRO A 103 -8.69 -14.09 1.70
N ILE A 104 -9.06 -13.31 0.67
CA ILE A 104 -10.42 -13.24 0.14
C ILE A 104 -11.00 -14.59 -0.32
N ARG A 105 -10.15 -15.59 -0.56
CA ARG A 105 -10.59 -16.98 -0.84
C ARG A 105 -11.45 -17.56 0.29
N HIS A 106 -11.27 -17.10 1.53
CA HIS A 106 -12.13 -17.45 2.66
C HIS A 106 -13.60 -17.05 2.44
N TYR A 107 -13.82 -15.99 1.65
CA TYR A 107 -15.14 -15.44 1.32
C TYR A 107 -15.55 -15.76 -0.13
N HIS A 108 -14.92 -16.73 -0.78
CA HIS A 108 -15.21 -17.11 -2.17
C HIS A 108 -15.21 -15.91 -3.14
N GLY A 109 -14.25 -14.99 -3.01
CA GLY A 109 -14.16 -13.82 -3.89
C GLY A 109 -15.12 -12.69 -3.54
N ASN A 110 -16.03 -12.90 -2.59
CA ASN A 110 -17.07 -11.94 -2.25
C ASN A 110 -16.55 -10.85 -1.31
N ASP A 111 -16.37 -9.67 -1.89
CA ASP A 111 -15.89 -8.46 -1.22
C ASP A 111 -16.86 -7.97 -0.14
N ASP A 112 -18.18 -8.00 -0.41
CA ASP A 112 -19.21 -7.56 0.53
C ASP A 112 -19.26 -8.45 1.78
N LEU A 113 -19.09 -9.78 1.62
CA LEU A 113 -18.99 -10.70 2.76
C LEU A 113 -17.73 -10.45 3.59
N SER A 114 -16.59 -10.19 2.94
CA SER A 114 -15.33 -9.82 3.61
C SER A 114 -15.49 -8.52 4.40
N MET A 115 -16.09 -7.49 3.80
CA MET A 115 -16.35 -6.20 4.47
C MET A 115 -17.33 -6.35 5.63
N ALA A 116 -18.43 -7.09 5.47
CA ALA A 116 -19.42 -7.32 6.52
C ALA A 116 -18.82 -8.06 7.74
N ASP A 117 -17.83 -8.92 7.51
CA ASP A 117 -17.06 -9.62 8.54
C ASP A 117 -15.86 -8.82 9.07
N ASN A 118 -15.74 -7.55 8.69
CA ASN A 118 -14.69 -6.61 9.12
C ASN A 118 -13.28 -7.17 8.88
N ASN A 119 -13.08 -7.77 7.70
CA ASN A 119 -11.83 -8.41 7.33
C ASN A 119 -10.89 -7.43 6.61
N THR A 120 -9.68 -7.26 7.14
CA THR A 120 -8.57 -6.61 6.45
C THR A 120 -8.11 -7.50 5.31
N SER A 121 -8.02 -6.96 4.09
CA SER A 121 -7.86 -7.75 2.88
C SER A 121 -6.98 -7.07 1.84
N ALA A 122 -6.53 -7.81 0.83
CA ALA A 122 -5.70 -7.32 -0.26
C ALA A 122 -6.12 -7.93 -1.59
N PHE A 123 -5.35 -8.86 -2.19
CA PHE A 123 -5.62 -9.35 -3.54
C PHE A 123 -7.04 -9.94 -3.72
N ASN A 124 -7.76 -9.40 -4.72
CA ASN A 124 -9.03 -9.91 -5.22
C ASN A 124 -9.19 -9.53 -6.71
N TYR A 125 -9.19 -10.50 -7.63
CA TYR A 125 -9.39 -10.24 -9.05
C TYR A 125 -10.85 -9.90 -9.34
N ARG A 126 -11.18 -8.60 -9.29
CA ARG A 126 -12.51 -8.08 -9.59
C ARG A 126 -12.48 -6.71 -10.29
N PRO A 127 -13.54 -6.37 -11.05
CA PRO A 127 -13.79 -4.99 -11.42
C PRO A 127 -14.00 -4.09 -10.18
N ILE A 128 -13.79 -2.79 -10.36
CA ILE A 128 -14.30 -1.79 -9.42
C ILE A 128 -15.83 -1.88 -9.44
N THR A 129 -16.46 -1.77 -8.27
CA THR A 129 -17.92 -1.79 -8.13
C THR A 129 -18.58 -0.81 -9.11
N GLY A 130 -19.50 -1.32 -9.93
CA GLY A 130 -20.23 -0.52 -10.92
C GLY A 130 -19.43 -0.05 -12.14
N LYS A 131 -18.15 -0.46 -12.30
CA LYS A 131 -17.31 -0.07 -13.44
C LYS A 131 -16.75 -1.30 -14.15
N ARG A 132 -16.33 -1.12 -15.41
CA ARG A 132 -15.63 -2.16 -16.19
C ARG A 132 -14.14 -2.24 -15.88
N SER A 133 -13.55 -1.19 -15.31
CA SER A 133 -12.13 -1.15 -14.96
C SER A 133 -11.83 -2.01 -13.74
N LEU A 134 -10.67 -2.67 -13.73
CA LEU A 134 -10.22 -3.50 -12.61
C LEU A 134 -9.91 -2.67 -11.36
N SER A 135 -10.22 -3.21 -10.19
CA SER A 135 -9.74 -2.65 -8.92
C SER A 135 -8.22 -2.78 -8.81
N VAL A 136 -7.54 -1.92 -8.05
CA VAL A 136 -6.10 -2.10 -7.78
C VAL A 136 -5.84 -3.36 -6.93
N HIS A 137 -6.86 -3.84 -6.20
CA HIS A 137 -6.84 -5.17 -5.56
C HIS A 137 -6.57 -6.30 -6.56
N ALA A 138 -6.99 -6.17 -7.82
CA ALA A 138 -6.77 -7.17 -8.86
C ALA A 138 -5.28 -7.34 -9.23
N TYR A 139 -4.43 -6.42 -8.79
CA TYR A 139 -2.99 -6.42 -9.02
C TYR A 139 -2.22 -6.84 -7.76
N GLY A 140 -2.88 -6.98 -6.61
CA GLY A 140 -2.20 -7.25 -5.33
C GLY A 140 -1.41 -6.05 -4.81
N LEU A 141 -1.85 -4.85 -5.19
CA LEU A 141 -1.20 -3.56 -4.87
C LEU A 141 -2.15 -2.60 -4.15
N ALA A 142 -3.15 -3.15 -3.47
CA ALA A 142 -4.07 -2.44 -2.60
C ALA A 142 -4.41 -3.27 -1.36
N ILE A 143 -4.71 -2.58 -0.26
CA ILE A 143 -5.04 -3.15 1.05
C ILE A 143 -6.23 -2.37 1.61
N ASP A 144 -7.25 -3.10 2.06
CA ASP A 144 -8.38 -2.56 2.83
C ASP A 144 -8.21 -2.94 4.29
N ILE A 145 -8.33 -2.00 5.23
CA ILE A 145 -8.15 -2.24 6.68
C ILE A 145 -9.39 -1.94 7.51
N ASN A 146 -9.83 -2.90 8.34
CA ASN A 146 -10.97 -2.78 9.25
C ASN A 146 -12.21 -2.08 8.62
N PRO A 147 -12.86 -2.68 7.61
CA PRO A 147 -13.96 -2.05 6.85
C PRO A 147 -15.06 -1.42 7.70
N LYS A 148 -15.38 -1.98 8.88
CA LYS A 148 -16.37 -1.38 9.79
C LYS A 148 -15.89 -0.05 10.35
N GLN A 149 -14.66 0.02 10.86
CA GLN A 149 -14.10 1.27 11.39
C GLN A 149 -13.80 2.28 10.28
N ASN A 150 -13.49 1.78 9.08
CA ASN A 150 -13.06 2.57 7.93
C ASN A 150 -13.98 2.31 6.72
N PRO A 151 -15.24 2.76 6.76
CA PRO A 151 -16.21 2.40 5.73
C PRO A 151 -15.91 3.06 4.39
N PHE A 152 -16.36 2.40 3.33
CA PHE A 152 -16.59 3.02 2.04
C PHE A 152 -17.89 3.84 2.08
N VAL A 153 -17.86 5.07 1.58
CA VAL A 153 -18.95 6.05 1.66
C VAL A 153 -19.27 6.60 0.28
N GLU A 154 -20.49 6.32 -0.18
CA GLU A 154 -21.07 6.88 -1.41
C GLU A 154 -22.09 7.95 -1.08
N PHE A 155 -22.10 9.04 -1.84
CA PHE A 155 -23.12 10.09 -1.75
C PHE A 155 -24.09 9.98 -2.93
N GLY A 156 -25.38 9.84 -2.64
CA GLY A 156 -26.44 9.90 -3.64
C GLY A 156 -26.70 11.32 -4.12
N GLU A 157 -27.45 11.45 -5.22
CA GLU A 157 -27.74 12.74 -5.88
C GLU A 157 -28.39 13.78 -4.94
N GLN A 158 -29.15 13.31 -3.94
CA GLN A 158 -29.81 14.16 -2.93
C GLN A 158 -29.00 14.34 -1.63
N GLY A 159 -27.70 14.02 -1.65
CA GLY A 159 -26.81 14.17 -0.50
C GLY A 159 -26.92 13.06 0.57
N SER A 160 -27.69 12.00 0.32
CA SER A 160 -27.75 10.84 1.22
C SER A 160 -26.44 10.07 1.19
N ALA A 161 -25.87 9.75 2.35
CA ALA A 161 -24.67 8.93 2.47
C ALA A 161 -25.03 7.44 2.63
N ARG A 162 -24.38 6.58 1.86
CA ARG A 162 -24.48 5.12 1.95
C ARG A 162 -23.14 4.55 2.36
N PHE A 163 -23.15 3.69 3.38
CA PHE A 163 -21.94 3.11 3.97
C PHE A 163 -21.83 1.64 3.61
N LYS A 164 -20.61 1.19 3.30
CA LYS A 164 -20.26 -0.22 3.15
C LYS A 164 -19.07 -0.56 4.05
N PRO A 165 -19.20 -1.53 4.97
CA PRO A 165 -20.46 -2.17 5.38
C PRO A 165 -21.42 -1.15 6.03
N GLY A 166 -22.72 -1.43 6.03
CA GLY A 166 -23.75 -0.53 6.57
C GLY A 166 -23.52 -0.12 8.03
N ASP A 167 -23.08 -1.09 8.85
CA ASP A 167 -22.70 -0.87 10.26
C ASP A 167 -21.54 0.13 10.43
N GLY A 168 -20.77 0.39 9.38
CA GLY A 168 -19.72 1.39 9.36
C GLY A 168 -20.24 2.83 9.49
N ALA A 169 -21.54 3.07 9.28
CA ALA A 169 -22.18 4.37 9.50
C ALA A 169 -21.94 4.92 10.92
N LYS A 170 -21.76 4.04 11.92
CA LYS A 170 -21.43 4.46 13.31
C LYS A 170 -20.08 5.19 13.41
N TYR A 171 -19.21 5.00 12.43
CA TYR A 171 -17.89 5.62 12.32
C TYR A 171 -17.83 6.77 11.31
N ALA A 172 -18.99 7.29 10.86
CA ALA A 172 -19.06 8.47 10.01
C ALA A 172 -18.43 9.70 10.68
N ASN A 173 -18.61 9.87 11.99
CA ASN A 173 -17.85 10.84 12.76
C ASN A 173 -16.41 10.33 12.95
N ARG A 174 -15.46 10.96 12.25
CA ARG A 174 -14.02 10.61 12.27
C ARG A 174 -13.26 11.14 13.49
N MET A 175 -13.92 11.85 14.43
CA MET A 175 -13.27 12.31 15.66
C MET A 175 -12.93 11.14 16.57
N LYS A 176 -11.64 11.02 16.90
CA LYS A 176 -11.10 10.01 17.81
C LYS A 176 -11.54 10.23 19.26
N PHE A 177 -11.37 11.48 19.73
CA PHE A 177 -11.77 11.93 21.07
C PHE A 177 -13.10 12.67 20.98
N ARG A 178 -14.11 12.20 21.72
CA ARG A 178 -15.45 12.79 21.74
C ARG A 178 -15.91 12.97 23.17
N TYR A 179 -16.49 14.12 23.47
CA TYR A 179 -16.94 14.45 24.83
C TYR A 179 -17.88 13.37 25.39
N GLY A 180 -17.54 12.83 26.57
CA GLY A 180 -18.34 11.80 27.25
C GLY A 180 -18.42 10.44 26.53
N LYS A 181 -17.45 10.13 25.65
CA LYS A 181 -17.36 8.85 24.94
C LYS A 181 -15.95 8.28 25.06
N ASP A 182 -15.87 6.96 25.01
CA ASP A 182 -14.58 6.28 24.89
C ASP A 182 -13.86 6.67 23.60
N GLU A 183 -12.53 6.66 23.69
CA GLU A 183 -11.63 6.85 22.55
C GLU A 183 -11.93 5.80 21.47
N ARG A 184 -12.01 6.25 20.22
CA ARG A 184 -12.14 5.33 19.09
C ARG A 184 -10.77 4.84 18.63
N GLN A 185 -10.70 3.59 18.22
CA GLN A 185 -9.49 2.96 17.72
C GLN A 185 -9.74 2.34 16.34
N GLY A 186 -8.67 1.93 15.66
CA GLY A 186 -8.72 1.22 14.38
C GLY A 186 -9.01 2.12 13.18
N PHE A 187 -8.83 3.44 13.33
CA PHE A 187 -9.01 4.44 12.28
C PHE A 187 -7.80 4.49 11.34
N ALA A 188 -8.05 4.40 10.04
CA ALA A 188 -7.02 4.41 9.01
C ALA A 188 -6.14 5.68 9.07
N GLU A 189 -6.70 6.81 9.54
CA GLU A 189 -6.01 8.06 9.81
C GLU A 189 -4.77 7.88 10.70
N ASP A 190 -4.82 6.99 11.69
CA ASP A 190 -3.71 6.73 12.61
C ASP A 190 -2.52 6.03 11.92
N VAL A 191 -2.72 5.47 10.73
CA VAL A 191 -1.74 4.61 10.04
C VAL A 191 -1.41 5.04 8.62
N VAL A 192 -1.95 6.17 8.14
CA VAL A 192 -1.67 6.69 6.78
C VAL A 192 -0.17 6.84 6.53
N ALA A 193 0.57 7.39 7.50
CA ALA A 193 2.01 7.54 7.40
C ALA A 193 2.74 6.18 7.28
N THR A 194 2.31 5.17 8.04
CA THR A 194 2.87 3.81 7.98
C THR A 194 2.69 3.20 6.59
N PHE A 195 1.53 3.35 5.97
CA PHE A 195 1.28 2.87 4.61
C PHE A 195 2.08 3.67 3.56
N ALA A 196 2.11 5.00 3.68
CA ALA A 196 2.84 5.85 2.75
C ALA A 196 4.36 5.62 2.80
N ASP A 197 4.94 5.46 3.99
CA ASP A 197 6.37 5.15 4.21
C ASP A 197 6.78 3.80 3.62
N ASN A 198 5.80 2.94 3.28
CA ASN A 198 5.96 1.62 2.67
C ASN A 198 5.36 1.53 1.25
N GLY A 199 5.15 2.68 0.60
CA GLY A 199 4.84 2.75 -0.83
C GLY A 199 3.35 2.78 -1.19
N PHE A 200 2.45 2.82 -0.21
CA PHE A 200 1.01 2.93 -0.43
C PHE A 200 0.54 4.37 -0.15
N LEU A 201 0.94 5.30 -1.03
CA LEU A 201 0.72 6.74 -0.84
C LEU A 201 -0.75 7.16 -1.04
N TYR A 202 -1.51 6.41 -1.83
CA TYR A 202 -2.87 6.78 -2.18
C TYR A 202 -3.84 6.15 -1.20
N TRP A 203 -4.35 6.97 -0.29
CA TRP A 203 -5.40 6.58 0.64
C TRP A 203 -6.77 7.07 0.16
N GLY A 204 -7.76 6.17 0.16
CA GLY A 204 -9.12 6.45 -0.32
C GLY A 204 -9.89 7.45 0.55
N GLY A 205 -9.44 7.70 1.79
CA GLY A 205 -9.95 8.76 2.65
C GLY A 205 -9.68 10.18 2.13
N PHE A 206 -8.75 10.35 1.19
CA PHE A 206 -8.48 11.64 0.53
C PHE A 206 -9.37 11.92 -0.69
N TRP A 207 -10.22 10.99 -1.10
CA TRP A 207 -11.08 11.17 -2.27
C TRP A 207 -12.32 12.02 -1.94
N ASN A 208 -12.88 12.69 -2.95
CA ASN A 208 -14.11 13.46 -2.79
C ASN A 208 -15.36 12.56 -2.85
N THR A 209 -15.39 11.61 -3.81
CA THR A 209 -16.49 10.65 -3.96
C THR A 209 -16.08 9.47 -4.86
N PRO A 210 -16.41 8.22 -4.50
CA PRO A 210 -16.73 7.81 -3.13
C PRO A 210 -15.53 8.06 -2.20
N ILE A 211 -15.76 8.19 -0.89
CA ILE A 211 -14.69 8.21 0.10
C ILE A 211 -14.46 6.78 0.56
N ASP A 212 -13.23 6.27 0.52
CA ASP A 212 -12.93 4.88 0.84
C ASP A 212 -11.91 4.78 1.97
N TYR A 213 -12.36 4.94 3.22
CA TYR A 213 -11.46 5.06 4.37
C TYR A 213 -10.61 3.81 4.61
N GLN A 214 -11.08 2.63 4.24
CA GLN A 214 -10.33 1.37 4.40
C GLN A 214 -9.15 1.28 3.44
N HIS A 215 -9.19 2.00 2.32
CA HIS A 215 -8.45 1.63 1.12
C HIS A 215 -7.11 2.35 0.98
N PHE A 216 -6.04 1.57 0.89
CA PHE A 216 -4.69 2.03 0.59
C PHE A 216 -4.19 1.36 -0.69
N GLN A 217 -3.65 2.14 -1.63
CA GLN A 217 -3.16 1.60 -2.89
C GLN A 217 -1.93 2.36 -3.42
N VAL A 218 -1.27 1.77 -4.41
CA VAL A 218 -0.37 2.47 -5.34
C VAL A 218 -1.17 3.22 -6.41
N SER A 219 -0.49 3.98 -7.28
CA SER A 219 -1.16 4.60 -8.43
C SER A 219 -1.60 3.54 -9.46
N ARG A 220 -2.69 3.80 -10.20
CA ARG A 220 -3.14 2.88 -11.26
C ARG A 220 -2.11 2.72 -12.39
N ASN A 221 -1.37 3.77 -12.71
CA ASN A 221 -0.30 3.72 -13.71
C ASN A 221 0.82 2.77 -13.26
N MET A 222 1.22 2.86 -11.99
CA MET A 222 2.16 1.95 -11.34
C MET A 222 1.68 0.49 -11.35
N ALA A 223 0.40 0.25 -11.00
CA ALA A 223 -0.15 -1.11 -11.01
C ALA A 223 -0.09 -1.76 -12.40
N ASN A 224 -0.43 -1.00 -13.45
CA ASN A 224 -0.30 -1.49 -14.82
C ASN A 224 1.17 -1.75 -15.20
N LEU A 225 2.06 -0.81 -14.89
CA LEU A 225 3.50 -0.92 -15.16
C LEU A 225 4.09 -2.18 -14.52
N MET A 226 3.90 -2.37 -13.21
CA MET A 226 4.47 -3.48 -12.46
C MET A 226 3.90 -4.84 -12.89
N SER A 227 2.65 -4.88 -13.37
CA SER A 227 2.06 -6.11 -13.93
C SER A 227 2.68 -6.53 -15.27
N ALA A 228 3.19 -5.58 -16.04
CA ALA A 228 3.86 -5.84 -17.32
C ALA A 228 5.36 -6.12 -17.16
N MET A 229 5.97 -5.73 -16.04
CA MET A 229 7.39 -5.92 -15.75
C MET A 229 7.74 -7.36 -15.33
N PRO A 230 8.95 -7.85 -15.66
CA PRO A 230 9.56 -8.98 -14.97
C PRO A 230 9.61 -8.75 -13.45
N ALA A 231 9.57 -9.83 -12.66
CA ALA A 231 9.48 -9.76 -11.19
C ALA A 231 10.62 -8.96 -10.55
N ASP A 232 11.85 -9.18 -11.00
CA ASP A 232 13.04 -8.50 -10.46
C ASP A 232 13.01 -6.99 -10.76
N ASN A 233 12.59 -6.61 -11.97
CA ASN A 233 12.44 -5.19 -12.33
C ASN A 233 11.30 -4.51 -11.56
N ALA A 234 10.18 -5.21 -11.35
CA ALA A 234 9.08 -4.68 -10.55
C ALA A 234 9.50 -4.47 -9.08
N SER A 235 10.30 -5.39 -8.53
CA SER A 235 10.84 -5.30 -7.18
C SER A 235 11.80 -4.12 -7.06
N GLN A 236 12.79 -4.02 -7.95
CA GLN A 236 13.72 -2.89 -7.98
C GLN A 236 12.99 -1.54 -8.16
N PHE A 237 11.97 -1.49 -9.03
CA PHE A 237 11.15 -0.31 -9.22
C PHE A 237 10.43 0.10 -7.92
N PHE A 238 9.83 -0.86 -7.21
CA PHE A 238 9.13 -0.58 -5.96
C PHE A 238 10.09 -0.17 -4.84
N ASP A 239 11.26 -0.79 -4.76
CA ASP A 239 12.31 -0.42 -3.81
C ASP A 239 12.73 1.04 -4.00
N ASN A 240 12.98 1.42 -5.25
CA ASN A 240 13.31 2.79 -5.62
C ASN A 240 12.18 3.76 -5.33
N TYR A 241 10.93 3.36 -5.56
CA TYR A 241 9.74 4.16 -5.27
C TYR A 241 9.67 4.50 -3.77
N VAL A 242 9.86 3.51 -2.90
CA VAL A 242 9.83 3.71 -1.44
C VAL A 242 11.03 4.55 -0.97
N GLN A 243 12.25 4.22 -1.41
CA GLN A 243 13.45 4.96 -1.02
C GLN A 243 13.40 6.42 -1.47
N TRP A 244 12.91 6.68 -2.68
CA TRP A 244 12.75 8.03 -3.20
C TRP A 244 11.73 8.83 -2.38
N TYR A 245 10.58 8.23 -2.05
CA TYR A 245 9.58 8.85 -1.17
C TYR A 245 10.18 9.22 0.20
N GLN A 246 10.91 8.30 0.83
CA GLN A 246 11.55 8.53 2.13
C GLN A 246 12.61 9.64 2.07
N ALA A 247 13.45 9.65 1.03
CA ALA A 247 14.46 10.69 0.83
C ALA A 247 13.83 12.08 0.60
N CYS A 248 12.79 12.15 -0.23
CA CYS A 248 12.03 13.38 -0.45
C CYS A 248 11.32 13.86 0.83
N LYS A 249 10.74 12.95 1.63
CA LYS A 249 10.10 13.28 2.92
C LYS A 249 11.06 13.98 3.88
N VAL A 250 12.31 13.50 3.95
CA VAL A 250 13.36 14.12 4.78
C VAL A 250 13.70 15.53 4.29
N SER A 251 13.71 15.74 2.98
CA SER A 251 14.06 17.03 2.38
C SER A 251 12.91 18.05 2.41
N TYR A 252 11.65 17.60 2.40
CA TYR A 252 10.45 18.43 2.31
C TYR A 252 9.39 18.06 3.36
N PRO A 253 9.71 18.09 4.67
CA PRO A 253 8.84 17.56 5.72
C PRO A 253 7.45 18.22 5.78
N THR A 254 7.37 19.54 5.57
CA THR A 254 6.07 20.26 5.56
C THR A 254 5.17 19.81 4.41
N ALA A 255 5.71 19.71 3.19
CA ALA A 255 4.92 19.29 2.03
C ALA A 255 4.40 17.85 2.20
N TYR A 256 5.22 16.97 2.80
CA TYR A 256 4.84 15.58 3.06
C TYR A 256 3.82 15.44 4.19
N ALA A 257 3.90 16.29 5.22
CA ALA A 257 2.87 16.37 6.27
C ALA A 257 1.52 16.89 5.72
N GLU A 258 1.55 17.68 4.66
CA GLU A 258 0.35 18.21 3.98
C GLU A 258 -0.10 17.36 2.78
N HIS A 259 0.53 16.20 2.54
CA HIS A 259 0.26 15.33 1.38
C HIS A 259 0.41 16.02 0.00
N LYS A 260 1.19 17.10 -0.08
CA LYS A 260 1.51 17.84 -1.32
C LYS A 260 2.76 17.27 -2.00
N VAL A 261 2.68 16.02 -2.43
CA VAL A 261 3.82 15.26 -2.94
C VAL A 261 3.56 14.72 -4.32
N ASN A 262 4.60 14.65 -5.14
CA ASN A 262 4.59 13.79 -6.32
C ASN A 262 5.14 12.42 -5.94
N ASP A 263 4.79 11.39 -6.70
CA ASP A 263 5.33 10.05 -6.52
C ASP A 263 6.49 9.78 -7.50
N TYR A 264 7.19 8.67 -7.30
CA TYR A 264 8.34 8.31 -8.14
C TYR A 264 7.95 7.99 -9.59
N VAL A 265 6.69 7.62 -9.85
CA VAL A 265 6.17 7.49 -11.23
C VAL A 265 6.20 8.84 -11.92
N HIS A 266 5.70 9.89 -11.27
CA HIS A 266 5.74 11.25 -11.80
C HIS A 266 7.17 11.72 -12.05
N TYR A 267 8.09 11.43 -11.13
CA TYR A 267 9.52 11.71 -11.32
C TYR A 267 10.08 11.08 -12.61
N LEU A 268 9.82 9.78 -12.83
CA LEU A 268 10.27 9.09 -14.04
C LEU A 268 9.57 9.61 -15.30
N GLU A 269 8.29 9.94 -15.21
CA GLU A 269 7.54 10.54 -16.31
C GLU A 269 8.16 11.87 -16.76
N THR A 270 8.52 12.75 -15.83
CA THR A 270 9.24 13.99 -16.15
C THR A 270 10.64 13.71 -16.72
N LYS A 271 11.41 12.78 -16.14
CA LYS A 271 12.76 12.44 -16.63
C LYS A 271 12.76 11.85 -18.04
N LEU A 272 11.71 11.12 -18.40
CA LEU A 272 11.60 10.44 -19.69
C LEU A 272 10.81 11.22 -20.74
N ASP A 273 10.32 12.42 -20.40
CA ASP A 273 9.35 13.20 -21.17
C ASP A 273 8.14 12.32 -21.60
N SER A 274 7.55 11.64 -20.61
CA SER A 274 6.45 10.70 -20.79
C SER A 274 5.19 11.17 -20.09
N LYS A 275 4.05 11.02 -20.76
CA LYS A 275 2.71 11.22 -20.17
C LYS A 275 2.15 9.99 -19.46
N SER A 276 2.79 8.83 -19.64
CA SER A 276 2.39 7.59 -18.98
C SER A 276 3.54 6.60 -19.02
N LEU A 277 4.13 6.36 -17.85
CA LEU A 277 5.26 5.44 -17.70
C LEU A 277 4.93 4.03 -18.21
N ASN A 278 3.72 3.53 -17.93
CA ASN A 278 3.24 2.24 -18.46
C ASN A 278 3.23 2.20 -20.00
N LYS A 279 2.74 3.24 -20.67
CA LYS A 279 2.73 3.28 -22.14
C LYS A 279 4.14 3.32 -22.70
N THR A 280 5.03 4.09 -22.08
CA THR A 280 6.46 4.12 -22.47
C THR A 280 7.12 2.77 -22.26
N PHE A 281 6.83 2.06 -21.16
CA PHE A 281 7.37 0.72 -20.92
C PHE A 281 6.91 -0.28 -21.97
N ILE A 282 5.64 -0.27 -22.38
CA ILE A 282 5.13 -1.15 -23.43
C ILE A 282 5.84 -0.91 -24.77
N GLN A 283 6.21 0.34 -25.08
CA GLN A 283 6.87 0.71 -26.33
C GLN A 283 8.39 0.49 -26.31
N SER A 284 9.03 0.74 -25.17
CA SER A 284 10.49 0.73 -25.00
C SER A 284 10.87 0.31 -23.58
N PRO A 285 10.75 -0.99 -23.23
CA PRO A 285 11.03 -1.48 -21.88
C PRO A 285 12.43 -1.10 -21.39
N GLU A 286 13.43 -1.21 -22.26
CA GLU A 286 14.83 -0.90 -21.99
C GLU A 286 15.04 0.56 -21.57
N LYS A 287 14.29 1.51 -22.17
CA LYS A 287 14.36 2.94 -21.81
C LYS A 287 13.91 3.18 -20.37
N VAL A 288 12.81 2.54 -19.96
CA VAL A 288 12.28 2.68 -18.60
C VAL A 288 13.15 1.95 -17.59
N ILE A 289 13.60 0.73 -17.89
CA ILE A 289 14.50 -0.05 -17.03
C ILE A 289 15.81 0.70 -16.81
N ALA A 290 16.41 1.27 -17.86
CA ALA A 290 17.63 2.05 -17.75
C ALA A 290 17.47 3.28 -16.85
N ALA A 291 16.28 3.92 -16.85
CA ALA A 291 15.98 5.04 -15.97
C ALA A 291 15.78 4.62 -14.50
N ILE A 292 15.17 3.45 -14.26
CA ILE A 292 15.03 2.87 -12.92
C ILE A 292 16.42 2.52 -12.33
N GLN A 293 17.37 2.12 -13.17
CA GLN A 293 18.72 1.77 -12.74
C GLN A 293 19.63 2.97 -12.45
N GLN A 294 19.19 4.19 -12.78
CA GLN A 294 19.95 5.40 -12.43
C GLN A 294 19.87 5.69 -10.92
N PRO A 295 20.91 6.33 -10.34
CA PRO A 295 20.87 6.78 -8.95
C PRO A 295 19.65 7.67 -8.67
N LEU A 296 19.02 7.45 -7.52
CA LEU A 296 17.90 8.25 -7.07
C LEU A 296 18.31 9.71 -6.83
N GLN A 297 17.48 10.66 -7.27
CA GLN A 297 17.70 12.08 -7.09
C GLN A 297 16.48 12.72 -6.44
N THR A 298 16.70 13.38 -5.29
CA THR A 298 15.73 14.30 -4.71
C THR A 298 15.87 15.67 -5.37
N SER A 299 14.75 16.31 -5.72
CA SER A 299 14.73 17.67 -6.24
C SER A 299 13.40 18.35 -5.92
N THR A 300 13.18 19.56 -6.44
CA THR A 300 11.89 20.26 -6.30
C THR A 300 10.70 19.44 -6.81
N ILE A 301 10.93 18.47 -7.70
CA ILE A 301 9.90 17.54 -8.18
C ILE A 301 9.29 16.66 -7.07
N CYS A 302 9.96 16.53 -5.92
CA CYS A 302 9.41 15.84 -4.74
C CYS A 302 8.09 16.44 -4.26
N VAL A 303 7.90 17.75 -4.48
CA VAL A 303 6.76 18.53 -4.00
C VAL A 303 5.82 18.79 -5.16
N LYS A 304 4.51 18.67 -4.90
CA LYS A 304 3.48 19.06 -5.85
C LYS A 304 3.19 20.54 -5.67
N ASP A 305 3.19 21.27 -6.80
CA ASP A 305 2.83 22.70 -6.85
C ASP A 305 1.44 22.98 -6.26
#